data_AF-A0A966NUE1-F1
#
_entry.id   AF-A0A966NUE1-F1
#
_cell.length_a   1.000
_cell.length_b   1.000
_cell.length_c   1.000
_cell.angle_alpha   90.00
_cell.angle_beta   90.00
_cell.angle_gamma   90.00
#
_symmetry.space_group_name_H-M   'P 1'
#
loop_
_entity.id
_entity.type
_entity.pdbx_description
1 polymer ?
#
loop_
_entity_poly.entity_id
_entity_poly.type
_entity_poly.pdbx_seq_one_letter_code
_entity_poly.pdbx_strand_id
1 'polypeptide(L)'
;VAIITVMVGATSIRVLYAANLFTAAKISHLNFLPQGQPERFKRTEAMVETMDEYFGSCTNHGECSAACPKEISIDVIALMNKDYRAAKVKNRKELSR
;
A
#
# COMPACT_ATOMS: atom_id res chain seq x y z
N VAL A 1 -8.91 32.00 -17.95
CA VAL A 1 -7.72 32.26 -17.10
C VAL A 1 -7.90 31.71 -15.66
N ALA A 2 -8.63 30.60 -15.45
CA ALA A 2 -8.75 29.96 -14.12
C ALA A 2 -8.42 28.44 -14.12
N ILE A 3 -8.14 27.85 -15.30
CA ILE A 3 -8.00 26.39 -15.46
C ILE A 3 -6.53 25.96 -15.61
N ILE A 4 -5.59 26.88 -15.83
CA ILE A 4 -4.18 26.55 -16.17
C ILE A 4 -3.19 26.81 -15.01
N THR A 5 -3.56 27.58 -13.98
CA THR A 5 -2.59 28.01 -12.94
C THR A 5 -2.51 27.14 -11.68
N VAL A 6 -3.21 26.00 -11.60
CA VAL A 6 -3.10 25.06 -10.46
C VAL A 6 -2.20 23.85 -10.77
N MET A 7 -1.43 23.89 -11.87
CA MET A 7 -0.62 22.74 -12.32
C MET A 7 0.89 22.85 -12.05
N VAL A 8 1.40 23.96 -11.52
CA VAL A 8 2.86 24.15 -11.35
C VAL A 8 3.35 23.85 -9.92
N GLY A 9 2.46 23.50 -8.97
CA GLY A 9 2.82 23.23 -7.57
C GLY A 9 2.46 21.86 -7.00
N ALA A 10 1.82 20.96 -7.77
CA ALA A 10 1.16 19.76 -7.23
C ALA A 10 1.51 18.43 -7.93
N THR A 11 2.60 18.38 -8.71
CA THR A 11 2.96 17.21 -9.52
C THR A 11 3.74 16.11 -8.77
N SER A 12 4.17 16.33 -7.53
CA SER A 12 4.91 15.31 -6.74
C SER A 12 4.04 14.59 -5.70
N ILE A 13 3.14 15.30 -5.01
CA ILE A 13 2.24 14.71 -4.00
C ILE A 13 1.24 13.74 -4.64
N ARG A 14 0.93 13.92 -5.93
CA ARG A 14 -0.11 13.14 -6.62
C ARG A 14 0.22 11.69 -6.96
N VAL A 15 1.50 11.32 -6.94
CA VAL A 15 1.93 9.97 -7.35
C VAL A 15 2.03 9.02 -6.15
N LEU A 16 2.39 9.52 -4.97
CA LEU A 16 2.68 8.68 -3.79
C LEU A 16 1.41 8.01 -3.24
N TYR A 17 0.27 8.73 -3.24
CA TYR A 17 -0.96 8.25 -2.62
C TYR A 17 -1.64 7.09 -3.37
N ALA A 18 -1.46 7.03 -4.69
CA ALA A 18 -2.09 6.00 -5.52
C ALA A 18 -1.35 4.67 -5.41
N ALA A 19 -0.03 4.73 -5.24
CA ALA A 19 0.82 3.55 -5.09
C ALA A 19 0.44 2.74 -3.84
N ASN A 20 0.31 3.39 -2.68
CA ASN A 20 0.02 2.71 -1.41
C ASN A 20 -1.38 2.07 -1.39
N LEU A 21 -2.41 2.76 -1.90
CA LEU A 21 -3.76 2.19 -1.99
C LEU A 21 -3.81 0.99 -2.95
N PHE A 22 -3.10 1.07 -4.08
CA PHE A 22 -3.06 -0.01 -5.06
C PHE A 22 -2.29 -1.24 -4.54
N THR A 23 -1.15 -1.04 -3.89
CA THR A 23 -0.38 -2.14 -3.27
C THR A 23 -1.16 -2.78 -2.14
N ALA A 24 -1.81 -1.99 -1.28
CA ALA A 24 -2.68 -2.48 -0.22
C ALA A 24 -3.85 -3.33 -0.76
N ALA A 25 -4.50 -2.86 -1.84
CA ALA A 25 -5.57 -3.61 -2.50
C ALA A 25 -5.05 -4.92 -3.09
N LYS A 26 -3.88 -4.90 -3.74
CA LYS A 26 -3.27 -6.10 -4.34
C LYS A 26 -2.85 -7.12 -3.29
N ILE A 27 -2.21 -6.67 -2.20
CA ILE A 27 -1.82 -7.51 -1.08
C ILE A 27 -3.06 -8.15 -0.46
N SER A 28 -4.09 -7.35 -0.18
CA SER A 28 -5.35 -7.85 0.38
C SER A 28 -5.96 -8.93 -0.51
N HIS A 29 -6.09 -8.66 -1.81
CA HIS A 29 -6.61 -9.63 -2.78
C HIS A 29 -5.83 -10.96 -2.76
N LEU A 30 -4.50 -10.90 -2.79
CA LEU A 30 -3.68 -12.11 -2.78
C LEU A 30 -3.65 -12.81 -1.42
N ASN A 31 -3.84 -12.08 -0.33
CA ASN A 31 -3.88 -12.61 1.04
C ASN A 31 -5.22 -13.28 1.38
N PHE A 32 -6.28 -13.05 0.58
CA PHE A 32 -7.54 -13.79 0.70
C PHE A 32 -7.49 -15.18 0.05
N LEU A 33 -6.53 -15.43 -0.84
CA LEU A 33 -6.41 -16.71 -1.53
C LEU A 33 -5.81 -17.79 -0.60
N PRO A 34 -6.47 -18.95 -0.44
CA PRO A 34 -5.99 -20.02 0.46
C PRO A 34 -4.63 -20.60 0.02
N GLN A 35 -4.38 -20.69 -1.29
CA GLN A 35 -3.11 -21.19 -1.84
C GLN A 35 -1.91 -20.30 -1.54
N GLY A 36 -2.13 -19.01 -1.25
CA GLY A 36 -1.07 -18.03 -1.00
C GLY A 36 -0.73 -17.79 0.47
N GLN A 37 -1.33 -18.54 1.41
CA GLN A 37 -1.11 -18.32 2.85
C GLN A 37 0.33 -18.59 3.31
N PRO A 38 1.05 -19.63 2.81
CA PRO A 38 2.44 -19.86 3.22
C PRO A 38 3.36 -18.68 2.89
N GLU A 39 3.15 -18.05 1.74
CA GLU A 39 3.97 -16.92 1.27
C GLU A 39 3.43 -15.54 1.70
N ARG A 40 2.29 -15.50 2.38
CA ARG A 40 1.56 -14.26 2.70
C ARG A 40 2.45 -13.19 3.32
N PHE A 41 3.19 -13.57 4.36
CA PHE A 41 4.00 -12.64 5.14
C PHE A 41 5.23 -12.18 4.38
N LYS A 42 5.95 -13.11 3.73
CA LYS A 42 7.11 -12.81 2.89
C LYS A 42 6.75 -11.88 1.72
N ARG A 43 5.63 -12.16 1.04
CA ARG A 43 5.09 -11.31 -0.03
C ARG A 43 4.70 -9.93 0.46
N THR A 44 3.99 -9.86 1.59
CA THR A 44 3.54 -8.58 2.15
C THR A 44 4.75 -7.70 2.50
N GLU A 45 5.77 -8.27 3.13
CA GLU A 45 7.02 -7.54 3.43
C GLU A 45 7.70 -7.05 2.16
N ALA A 46 7.97 -7.93 1.19
CA ALA A 46 8.65 -7.56 -0.05
C ALA A 46 7.89 -6.48 -0.84
N MET A 47 6.57 -6.60 -0.98
CA MET A 47 5.77 -5.62 -1.74
C MET A 47 5.71 -4.25 -1.06
N VAL A 48 5.64 -4.22 0.28
CA VAL A 48 5.62 -2.95 1.03
C VAL A 48 6.99 -2.27 0.98
N GLU A 49 8.08 -3.03 1.13
CA GLU A 49 9.44 -2.49 1.06
C GLU A 49 9.77 -1.91 -0.31
N THR A 50 9.42 -2.63 -1.38
CA THR A 50 9.58 -2.11 -2.75
C THR A 50 8.72 -0.87 -2.98
N MET A 51 7.49 -0.83 -2.47
CA MET A 51 6.66 0.37 -2.57
C MET A 51 7.30 1.56 -1.85
N ASP A 52 7.87 1.35 -0.66
CA ASP A 52 8.46 2.40 0.15
C ASP A 52 9.76 2.94 -0.47
N GLU A 53 10.53 2.08 -1.16
CA GLU A 53 11.74 2.48 -1.89
C GLU A 53 11.44 3.43 -3.06
N TYR A 54 10.39 3.16 -3.84
CA TYR A 54 10.09 3.93 -5.05
C TYR A 54 9.08 5.08 -4.83
N PHE A 55 8.16 4.93 -3.88
CA PHE A 55 7.04 5.87 -3.66
C PHE A 55 7.00 6.44 -2.24
N GLY A 56 7.80 5.91 -1.30
CA GLY A 56 7.82 6.37 0.09
C GLY A 56 6.53 6.09 0.88
N SER A 57 6.58 6.46 2.16
CA SER A 57 5.48 6.21 3.09
C SER A 57 4.31 7.20 2.88
N CYS A 58 3.08 6.69 2.96
CA CYS A 58 1.86 7.51 2.91
C CYS A 58 1.45 7.90 4.34
N THR A 59 1.34 9.19 4.62
CA THR A 59 0.57 9.71 5.75
C THR A 59 -0.90 9.65 5.37
N ASN A 60 -1.69 8.90 6.13
CA ASN A 60 -3.02 8.39 5.77
C ASN A 60 -4.11 9.49 5.63
N HIS A 61 -3.99 10.38 4.65
CA HIS A 61 -4.82 11.58 4.47
C HIS A 61 -6.18 11.33 3.80
N GLY A 62 -6.48 10.10 3.38
CA GLY A 62 -7.77 9.72 2.79
C GLY A 62 -8.06 10.29 1.39
N GLU A 63 -7.17 11.11 0.84
CA GLU A 63 -7.30 11.66 -0.51
C GLU A 63 -7.26 10.57 -1.61
N CYS A 64 -6.56 9.45 -1.35
CA CYS A 64 -6.42 8.35 -2.30
C CYS A 64 -7.74 7.62 -2.59
N SER A 65 -8.64 7.47 -1.61
CA SER A 65 -9.92 6.81 -1.84
C SER A 65 -10.88 7.69 -2.64
N ALA A 66 -10.84 9.01 -2.41
CA ALA A 66 -11.65 9.99 -3.15
C ALA A 66 -11.20 10.15 -4.61
N ALA A 67 -9.90 10.00 -4.88
CA ALA A 67 -9.35 10.06 -6.23
C ALA A 67 -9.51 8.74 -7.01
N CYS A 68 -9.78 7.62 -6.33
CA CYS A 68 -9.82 6.31 -6.97
C CYS A 68 -11.13 6.12 -7.76
N PRO A 69 -11.07 5.89 -9.09
CA PRO A 69 -12.26 5.65 -9.91
C PRO A 69 -12.94 4.31 -9.62
N LYS A 70 -12.32 3.46 -8.79
CA LYS A 70 -12.84 2.16 -8.34
C LYS A 70 -13.30 2.17 -6.89
N GLU A 71 -13.34 3.34 -6.25
CA GLU A 71 -13.85 3.55 -4.88
C GLU A 71 -13.29 2.52 -3.87
N ILE A 72 -11.99 2.25 -3.96
CA ILE A 72 -11.33 1.33 -3.04
C ILE A 72 -11.33 1.97 -1.65
N SER A 73 -11.87 1.26 -0.65
CA SER A 73 -11.95 1.77 0.72
C SER A 73 -10.55 1.91 1.33
N ILE A 74 -10.40 2.91 2.21
CA ILE A 74 -9.13 3.14 2.93
C ILE A 74 -8.78 2.00 3.90
N ASP A 75 -9.76 1.16 4.24
CA ASP A 75 -9.59 0.04 5.18
C ASP A 75 -8.57 -0.99 4.71
N VAL A 76 -8.39 -1.13 3.38
CA VAL A 76 -7.40 -2.06 2.83
C VAL A 76 -5.98 -1.66 3.20
N ILE A 77 -5.71 -0.36 3.38
CA ILE A 77 -4.41 0.15 3.86
C ILE A 77 -4.21 -0.26 5.33
N ALA A 78 -5.26 -0.19 6.15
CA ALA A 78 -5.19 -0.65 7.54
C ALA A 78 -4.94 -2.17 7.62
N LEU A 79 -5.55 -2.96 6.74
CA LEU A 79 -5.31 -4.40 6.63
C LEU A 79 -3.87 -4.70 6.20
N MET A 80 -3.37 -4.01 5.18
CA MET A 80 -1.98 -4.13 4.73
C MET A 80 -1.00 -3.82 5.87
N ASN A 81 -1.21 -2.72 6.61
CA ASN A 81 -0.36 -2.34 7.74
C ASN A 81 -0.39 -3.39 8.86
N LYS A 82 -1.54 -4.02 9.12
CA LYS A 82 -1.66 -5.12 10.07
C LYS A 82 -0.85 -6.34 9.61
N ASP A 83 -0.96 -6.71 8.34
CA ASP A 83 -0.24 -7.84 7.75
C ASP A 83 1.27 -7.58 7.70
N TYR A 84 1.71 -6.36 7.42
CA TYR A 84 3.11 -5.96 7.42
C TYR A 84 3.73 -6.05 8.82
N ARG A 85 3.04 -5.58 9.86
CA ARG A 85 3.49 -5.77 11.25
C ARG A 85 3.58 -7.24 11.63
N ALA A 86 2.58 -8.03 11.24
CA ALA A 86 2.60 -9.47 11.48
C ALA A 86 3.76 -10.15 10.73
N ALA A 87 4.06 -9.72 9.50
CA ALA A 87 5.15 -10.23 8.69
C ALA A 87 6.51 -10.00 9.35
N LYS A 88 6.78 -8.80 9.87
CA LYS A 88 8.04 -8.50 10.59
C LYS A 88 8.27 -9.41 11.79
N VAL A 89 7.21 -9.85 12.47
CA VAL A 89 7.30 -10.81 13.59
C VAL A 89 7.45 -12.25 13.10
N LYS A 90 6.67 -12.66 12.09
CA LYS A 90 6.66 -14.03 11.56
C LYS A 90 7.94 -14.36 10.81
N ASN A 91 8.42 -13.48 9.94
CA ASN A 91 9.62 -13.69 9.13
C ASN A 91 10.88 -13.68 10.00
N ARG A 92 10.92 -12.87 11.07
CA ARG A 92 11.96 -12.98 12.10
C ARG A 92 11.99 -14.36 12.75
N LYS A 93 10.81 -14.91 13.09
CA LYS A 93 10.70 -16.24 13.70
C LYS A 93 11.16 -17.35 12.74
N GLU A 94 10.86 -17.23 11.45
CA GLU A 94 11.36 -18.17 10.44
C GLU A 94 12.89 -18.11 10.32
N LEU A 95 13.49 -16.92 10.35
CA LEU A 95 14.95 -16.78 10.27
C LEU A 95 15.68 -17.33 11.50
N SER A 96 15.02 -17.36 12.67
CA SER A 96 15.58 -17.87 13.93
C SER A 96 15.47 -19.39 14.11
N ARG A 97 14.85 -20.09 13.16
CA ARG A 97 14.57 -21.52 13.21
C ARG A 97 15.50 -22.30 12.30
#